data_AF-A0A970W4L5-F1
#
_entry.id   AF-A0A970W4L5-F1
#
_cell.length_a   1.000
_cell.length_b   1.000
_cell.length_c   1.000
_cell.angle_alpha   90.00
_cell.angle_beta   90.00
_cell.angle_gamma   90.00
#
_symmetry.space_group_name_H-M   'P 1'
#
loop_
_entity.id
_entity.type
_entity.pdbx_description
1 polymer ?
#
loop_
_entity_poly.entity_id
_entity_poly.type
_entity_poly.pdbx_seq_one_letter_code
_entity_poly.pdbx_strand_id
1 'polypeptide(L)'
;LRGTLGWLEWQRMDDGFTAHSAHPAWHTAPTRTFHFEPEPTKGYLGATGVAALRSFIASFREGAAPWFQADEALRILEVLDAAHESSRTGQRIAIPAGPR
;
A
#
# COMPACT_ATOMS: atom_id res chain seq x y z
N LEU A 1 -15.67 12.65 11.69
CA LEU A 1 -15.14 12.08 10.42
C LEU A 1 -13.64 12.35 10.37
N ARG A 2 -12.80 11.33 10.11
CA ARG A 2 -11.37 11.53 9.83
C ARG A 2 -11.23 11.99 8.37
N GLY A 3 -10.43 13.02 8.10
CA GLY A 3 -10.28 13.58 6.74
C GLY A 3 -11.23 14.72 6.36
N THR A 4 -11.92 15.38 7.30
CA THR A 4 -12.81 16.52 6.97
C THR A 4 -12.11 17.85 6.78
N LEU A 5 -10.86 17.96 7.22
CA LEU A 5 -10.10 19.21 7.19
C LEU A 5 -9.08 19.25 6.06
N GLY A 6 -9.03 18.23 5.20
CA GLY A 6 -8.01 18.16 4.16
C GLY A 6 -8.04 16.88 3.36
N TRP A 7 -7.30 16.89 2.27
CA TRP A 7 -7.18 15.79 1.32
C TRP A 7 -5.79 15.82 0.69
N LEU A 8 -5.43 14.72 0.03
CA LEU A 8 -4.14 14.53 -0.61
C LEU A 8 -4.37 14.10 -2.06
N GLU A 9 -3.67 14.78 -2.96
CA GLU A 9 -3.51 14.38 -4.34
C GLU A 9 -2.19 13.65 -4.48
N TRP A 10 -2.25 12.41 -4.96
CA TRP A 10 -1.05 11.65 -5.27
C TRP A 10 -1.22 10.96 -6.62
N GLN A 11 -0.39 11.37 -7.57
CA GLN A 11 -0.24 10.65 -8.83
C GLN A 11 0.92 9.66 -8.66
N ARG A 12 0.62 8.38 -8.82
CA ARG A 12 1.56 7.28 -8.50
C ARG A 12 2.89 7.34 -9.28
N MET A 13 2.91 8.06 -10.39
CA MET A 13 4.10 8.22 -11.25
C MET A 13 4.93 9.47 -10.91
N ASP A 14 4.42 10.34 -10.04
CA ASP A 14 5.10 11.57 -9.65
C ASP A 14 6.05 11.31 -8.48
N ASP A 15 7.07 12.15 -8.37
CA ASP A 15 8.08 12.15 -7.32
C ASP A 15 7.57 12.80 -6.03
N GLY A 16 6.29 12.69 -5.72
CA GLY A 16 5.72 13.43 -4.62
C GLY A 16 4.21 13.35 -4.49
N PHE A 17 3.67 14.17 -3.59
CA PHE A 17 2.23 14.39 -3.44
C PHE A 17 1.96 15.84 -3.02
N THR A 18 0.74 16.29 -3.30
CA THR A 18 0.24 17.59 -2.82
C THR A 18 -0.81 17.35 -1.75
N ALA A 19 -0.64 17.99 -0.60
CA ALA A 19 -1.62 17.96 0.49
C ALA A 19 -2.28 19.32 0.66
N HIS A 20 -3.60 19.29 0.86
CA HIS A 20 -4.43 20.45 1.16
C HIS A 20 -5.03 20.31 2.55
N SER A 21 -4.93 21.36 3.38
CA SER A 21 -5.43 21.35 4.74
C SER A 21 -5.96 22.71 5.18
N ALA A 22 -7.18 22.70 5.74
CA ALA A 22 -7.80 23.82 6.45
C ALA A 22 -7.48 23.79 7.96
N HIS A 23 -6.61 22.88 8.42
CA HIS A 23 -6.23 22.84 9.83
C HIS A 23 -5.49 24.14 10.23
N PRO A 24 -5.76 24.77 11.40
CA PRO A 24 -5.14 26.04 11.79
C PRO A 24 -3.61 26.04 11.76
N ALA A 25 -2.97 24.90 12.04
CA ALA A 25 -1.51 24.75 11.94
C ALA A 25 -0.95 24.91 10.50
N TRP A 26 -1.80 24.88 9.48
CA TRP A 26 -1.46 25.04 8.07
C TRP A 26 -1.87 26.41 7.50
N HIS A 27 -2.35 27.35 8.34
CA HIS A 27 -2.86 28.65 7.87
C HIS A 27 -1.88 29.43 6.98
N THR A 28 -0.57 29.32 7.20
CA THR A 28 0.45 29.98 6.37
C THR A 28 0.76 29.26 5.06
N ALA A 29 0.49 27.97 4.98
CA ALA A 29 0.69 27.14 3.80
C ALA A 29 -0.41 26.06 3.74
N PRO A 30 -1.63 26.43 3.33
CA PRO A 30 -2.77 25.51 3.28
C PRO A 30 -2.59 24.40 2.24
N THR A 31 -1.74 24.65 1.24
CA THR A 31 -1.29 23.68 0.24
C THR A 31 0.20 23.47 0.43
N ARG A 32 0.65 22.21 0.48
CA ARG A 32 2.07 21.85 0.53
C ARG A 32 2.36 20.73 -0.44
N THR A 33 3.46 20.85 -1.17
CA THR A 33 4.00 19.79 -2.02
C THR A 33 5.13 19.11 -1.26
N PHE A 34 5.09 17.78 -1.25
CA PHE A 34 6.13 16.94 -0.68
C PHE A 34 6.74 16.15 -1.81
N HIS A 35 8.07 16.12 -1.86
CA HIS A 35 8.81 15.34 -2.84
C HIS A 35 9.43 14.11 -2.16
N PHE A 36 9.45 13.02 -2.91
CA PHE A 36 10.16 11.79 -2.61
C PHE A 36 11.45 11.75 -3.40
N GLU A 37 12.49 11.22 -2.80
CA GLU A 37 13.69 10.88 -3.55
C GLU A 37 13.41 9.67 -4.46
N PRO A 38 13.71 9.74 -5.77
CA PRO A 38 13.53 8.61 -6.66
C PRO A 38 14.39 7.41 -6.23
N GLU A 39 13.82 6.21 -6.26
CA GLU A 39 14.60 4.97 -6.09
C GLU A 39 15.60 4.84 -7.26
N PRO A 40 16.92 4.82 -7.01
CA PRO A 40 17.93 4.80 -8.07
C PRO A 40 17.95 3.50 -8.88
N THR A 41 17.44 2.41 -8.29
CA THR A 41 17.42 1.11 -8.95
C THR A 41 16.46 1.11 -10.13
N LYS A 42 17.00 0.96 -11.33
CA LYS A 42 16.20 0.77 -12.55
C LYS A 42 15.58 -0.62 -12.57
N GLY A 43 14.35 -0.70 -13.07
CA GLY A 43 13.65 -1.98 -13.27
C GLY A 43 12.25 -1.97 -12.68
N TYR A 44 11.60 -3.13 -12.73
CA TYR A 44 10.25 -3.30 -12.20
C TYR A 44 10.21 -2.95 -10.71
N LEU A 45 9.42 -1.93 -10.34
CA LEU A 45 9.24 -1.43 -8.97
C LEU A 45 10.55 -1.21 -8.18
N GLY A 46 11.61 -0.74 -8.85
CA GLY A 46 12.88 -0.42 -8.21
C GLY A 46 13.58 -1.62 -7.58
N ALA A 47 14.32 -1.39 -6.49
CA ALA A 47 15.07 -2.44 -5.79
C ALA A 47 14.17 -3.58 -5.32
N THR A 48 13.01 -3.24 -4.75
CA THR A 48 12.05 -4.20 -4.22
C THR A 48 11.48 -5.11 -5.30
N GLY A 49 11.03 -4.56 -6.43
CA GLY A 49 10.46 -5.40 -7.49
C GLY A 49 11.52 -6.22 -8.24
N VAL A 50 12.74 -5.70 -8.41
CA VAL A 50 13.86 -6.49 -8.94
C VAL A 50 14.16 -7.67 -8.02
N ALA A 51 14.18 -7.45 -6.70
CA ALA A 51 14.37 -8.52 -5.74
C ALA A 51 13.19 -9.53 -5.75
N ALA A 52 11.95 -9.06 -5.91
CA ALA A 52 10.76 -9.91 -6.04
C ALA A 52 10.84 -10.81 -7.27
N LEU A 53 11.23 -10.26 -8.42
CA LEU A 53 11.44 -11.03 -9.65
C LEU A 53 12.55 -12.07 -9.48
N ARG A 54 13.65 -11.72 -8.82
CA ARG A 54 14.75 -12.67 -8.55
C ARG A 54 14.28 -13.82 -7.67
N SER A 55 13.55 -13.53 -6.59
CA SER A 55 12.99 -14.57 -5.71
C SER A 55 12.01 -15.47 -6.46
N PHE A 56 11.14 -14.89 -7.29
CA PHE A 56 10.22 -15.67 -8.13
C PHE A 56 10.98 -16.57 -9.12
N ILE A 57 12.05 -16.08 -9.73
CA ILE A 57 12.87 -16.90 -10.64
C ILE A 57 13.56 -18.05 -9.89
N ALA A 58 14.11 -17.77 -8.71
CA ALA A 58 14.75 -18.77 -7.87
C ALA A 58 13.75 -19.86 -7.43
N SER A 59 12.48 -19.52 -7.21
CA SER A 59 11.52 -20.52 -6.74
C SER A 59 11.26 -21.65 -7.74
N PHE A 60 11.16 -21.34 -9.04
CA PHE A 60 10.93 -22.37 -10.07
C PHE A 60 12.22 -22.94 -10.67
N ARG A 61 13.38 -22.29 -10.51
CA ARG A 61 14.67 -22.82 -10.99
C ARG A 61 15.44 -23.62 -9.94
N GLU A 62 15.36 -23.19 -8.69
CA GLU A 62 16.20 -23.68 -7.59
C GLU A 62 15.37 -24.32 -6.47
N GLY A 63 14.04 -24.29 -6.58
CA GLY A 63 13.14 -24.79 -5.53
C GLY A 63 13.13 -23.91 -4.27
N ALA A 64 13.64 -22.67 -4.35
CA ALA A 64 13.58 -21.73 -3.24
C ALA A 64 12.14 -21.35 -2.89
N ALA A 65 11.88 -20.94 -1.65
CA ALA A 65 10.57 -20.39 -1.31
C ALA A 65 10.36 -19.05 -2.06
N PRO A 66 9.25 -18.88 -2.79
CA PRO A 66 8.94 -17.58 -3.38
C PRO A 66 8.66 -16.55 -2.29
N TRP A 67 8.88 -15.27 -2.61
CA TRP A 67 8.55 -14.16 -1.72
C TRP A 67 7.06 -14.16 -1.38
N PHE A 68 6.20 -14.53 -2.32
CA PHE A 68 4.76 -14.62 -2.11
C PHE A 68 4.26 -16.04 -2.27
N GLN A 69 3.44 -16.48 -1.32
CA GLN A 69 2.81 -17.79 -1.30
C GLN A 69 1.32 -17.69 -1.67
N ALA A 70 0.72 -18.80 -2.14
CA ALA A 70 -0.67 -18.79 -2.60
C ALA A 70 -1.69 -18.58 -1.48
N ASP A 71 -1.37 -19.01 -0.25
CA ASP A 71 -2.18 -18.80 0.95
C ASP A 71 -2.22 -17.33 1.38
N GLU A 72 -1.17 -16.56 1.12
CA GLU A 72 -1.18 -15.10 1.32
C GLU A 72 -2.19 -14.41 0.38
N ALA A 73 -2.40 -14.93 -0.82
CA ALA A 73 -3.43 -14.41 -1.73
C ALA A 73 -4.85 -14.68 -1.19
N LEU A 74 -5.09 -15.87 -0.63
CA LEU A 74 -6.35 -16.17 0.05
C LEU A 74 -6.56 -15.21 1.22
N ARG A 75 -5.49 -14.92 1.97
CA ARG A 75 -5.55 -14.01 3.10
C ARG A 75 -5.98 -12.60 2.71
N ILE A 76 -5.54 -12.10 1.56
CA ILE A 76 -5.97 -10.81 1.03
C ILE A 76 -7.48 -10.82 0.74
N LEU A 77 -8.00 -11.89 0.15
CA LEU A 77 -9.43 -12.02 -0.13
C LEU A 77 -10.28 -11.99 1.15
N GLU A 78 -9.83 -12.65 2.22
CA GLU A 78 -10.49 -12.60 3.53
C GLU A 78 -10.56 -11.17 4.11
N VAL A 79 -9.53 -10.35 3.88
CA VAL A 79 -9.54 -8.94 4.30
C VAL A 79 -10.56 -8.14 3.48
N LEU A 80 -10.62 -8.37 2.17
CA LEU A 80 -11.57 -7.68 1.28
C LEU A 80 -13.03 -8.01 1.65
N ASP A 81 -13.32 -9.29 1.93
CA ASP A 81 -14.65 -9.72 2.37
C ASP A 81 -15.03 -9.08 3.71
N ALA A 82 -14.11 -9.07 4.68
CA ALA A 82 -14.32 -8.42 5.97
C ALA A 82 -14.55 -6.90 5.84
N ALA A 83 -13.87 -6.24 4.90
CA ALA A 83 -14.06 -4.82 4.63
C ALA A 83 -15.44 -4.52 4.03
N HIS A 84 -15.89 -5.33 3.06
CA HIS A 84 -17.24 -5.21 2.50
C HIS A 84 -18.31 -5.47 3.57
N GLU A 85 -18.13 -6.49 4.40
CA GLU A 85 -19.05 -6.80 5.50
C GLU A 85 -19.13 -5.66 6.52
N SER A 86 -17.97 -5.10 6.89
CA SER A 86 -17.88 -3.96 7.80
C SER A 86 -18.60 -2.74 7.24
N SER A 87 -18.43 -2.46 5.95
CA SER A 87 -19.14 -1.37 5.27
C SER A 87 -20.65 -1.57 5.29
N ARG A 88 -21.14 -2.80 5.03
CA ARG A 88 -22.57 -3.12 5.01
C ARG A 88 -23.21 -3.05 6.39
N THR A 89 -22.50 -3.45 7.43
CA THR A 89 -23.06 -3.57 8.79
C THR A 89 -22.78 -2.36 9.68
N GLY A 90 -21.78 -1.54 9.33
CA GLY A 90 -21.24 -0.50 10.19
C GLY A 90 -20.52 -1.05 11.43
N GLN A 91 -20.17 -2.34 11.45
CA GLN A 91 -19.52 -3.00 12.59
C GLN A 91 -18.10 -3.42 12.26
N ARG A 92 -17.27 -3.61 13.29
CA ARG A 92 -15.94 -4.18 13.15
C ARG A 92 -16.08 -5.69 12.89
N ILE A 93 -15.46 -6.16 11.81
CA ILE A 93 -15.41 -7.59 11.45
C ILE A 93 -14.05 -8.16 11.82
N ALA A 94 -14.04 -9.30 12.51
CA ALA A 94 -12.81 -10.01 12.83
C ALA A 94 -12.33 -10.78 11.60
N ILE A 95 -11.04 -10.69 11.30
CA ILE A 95 -10.41 -11.47 10.25
C ILE A 95 -9.82 -12.73 10.92
N PRO A 96 -10.07 -13.96 10.42
CA PRO A 96 -9.58 -15.20 11.03
C PRO A 96 -8.07 -15.17 11.31
N ALA A 97 -7.49 -15.98 12.20
CA ALA A 97 -6.02 -16.09 12.23
C ALA A 97 -5.56 -16.97 11.05
N GLY A 98 -4.56 -16.52 10.29
CA GLY A 98 -3.94 -17.35 9.25
C GLY A 98 -3.13 -18.52 9.85
N PRO A 99 -2.81 -19.56 9.07
CA PRO A 99 -1.91 -20.62 9.52
C PRO A 99 -0.54 -20.04 9.92
N ARG A 100 0.09 -20.64 10.95
CA ARG A 100 1.44 -20.31 11.42
C ARG A 100 2.50 -21.07 10.65
#